data_AF-A0A2D9RTM0-F1
#
_entry.id   AF-A0A2D9RTM0-F1
#
_cell.length_a   1.000
_cell.length_b   1.000
_cell.length_c   1.000
_cell.angle_alpha   90.00
_cell.angle_beta   90.00
_cell.angle_gamma   90.00
#
_symmetry.space_group_name_H-M   'P 1'
#
loop_
_entity.id
_entity.type
_entity.pdbx_description
1 polymer ?
#
loop_
_entity_poly.entity_id
_entity_poly.type
_entity_poly.pdbx_seq_one_letter_code
_entity_poly.pdbx_strand_id
1 'polypeptide(L)'
;MSENTNNQQEQIENFNFNKHFLNAILGSLYYVFVYIPFILPFKIWGQAAARISILWENKSLGYDEKKSNYPLFIFYFKYVVDFVFDAAIFLAWPFGIIFSTYTYIDSTYFNFEDFILMLGGFYLSVLYTRFLKELLNFFLNYLVVWMLDVIKNIGLLIKNMWLLNFVFKNKK
;
A
#
# COMPACT_ATOMS: atom_id res chain seq x y z
N MET A 1 3.98 -31.90 -8.52
CA MET A 1 3.37 -32.49 -7.31
C MET A 1 4.50 -32.63 -6.31
N SER A 2 4.63 -31.87 -5.23
CA SER A 2 3.71 -30.97 -4.51
C SER A 2 4.46 -29.70 -4.05
N GLU A 3 3.79 -28.56 -4.08
CA GLU A 3 4.19 -27.35 -3.37
C GLU A 3 4.19 -27.63 -1.87
N ASN A 4 5.31 -27.41 -1.19
CA ASN A 4 5.39 -27.36 0.27
C ASN A 4 4.99 -25.95 0.71
N THR A 5 3.69 -25.71 0.84
CA THR A 5 3.13 -24.61 1.62
C THR A 5 3.28 -24.96 3.11
N ASN A 6 4.38 -24.54 3.73
CA ASN A 6 4.51 -24.49 5.18
C ASN A 6 3.56 -23.40 5.73
N ASN A 7 2.29 -23.75 5.85
CA ASN A 7 1.35 -23.06 6.72
C ASN A 7 1.68 -23.46 8.17
N GLN A 8 2.64 -22.77 8.79
CA GLN A 8 2.77 -22.78 10.24
C GLN A 8 1.65 -21.92 10.83
N GLN A 9 0.47 -22.51 10.98
CA GLN A 9 -0.50 -22.00 11.94
C GLN A 9 0.03 -22.38 13.32
N GLU A 10 0.61 -21.41 14.03
CA GLU A 10 0.98 -21.56 15.44
C GLU A 10 -0.26 -22.02 16.22
N GLN A 11 -0.20 -23.21 16.82
CA GLN A 11 -1.27 -23.69 17.69
C GLN A 11 -1.31 -22.78 18.92
N ILE A 12 -2.34 -21.94 19.01
CA ILE A 12 -2.51 -21.00 20.13
C ILE A 12 -2.88 -21.81 21.37
N GLU A 13 -1.96 -21.89 22.33
CA GLU A 13 -2.20 -22.47 23.65
C GLU A 13 -3.33 -21.73 24.38
N ASN A 14 -4.17 -22.46 25.13
CA ASN A 14 -5.24 -21.86 25.92
C ASN A 14 -4.67 -20.83 26.92
N PHE A 15 -5.34 -19.69 27.06
CA PHE A 15 -4.87 -18.59 27.89
C PHE A 15 -4.67 -19.01 29.35
N ASN A 16 -3.43 -18.86 29.84
CA ASN A 16 -3.07 -19.04 31.24
C ASN A 16 -2.61 -17.70 31.84
N PHE A 17 -3.32 -17.17 32.84
CA PHE A 17 -3.04 -15.84 33.40
C PHE A 17 -1.59 -15.69 33.88
N ASN A 18 -1.05 -16.67 34.61
CA ASN A 18 0.31 -16.58 35.19
C ASN A 18 1.42 -16.58 34.13
N LYS A 19 1.15 -17.14 32.96
CA LYS A 19 2.11 -17.27 31.86
C LYS A 19 1.91 -16.20 30.78
N HIS A 20 0.67 -15.81 30.50
CA HIS A 20 0.32 -14.98 29.36
C HIS A 20 0.03 -13.53 29.75
N PHE A 21 -0.43 -13.22 30.96
CA PHE A 21 -0.87 -11.86 31.32
C PHE A 21 0.27 -10.82 31.25
N LEU A 22 1.39 -11.08 31.92
CA LEU A 22 2.55 -10.17 31.88
C LEU A 22 3.14 -10.06 30.48
N ASN A 23 3.23 -11.17 29.76
CA ASN A 23 3.74 -11.18 28.39
C ASN A 23 2.81 -10.42 27.43
N ALA A 24 1.49 -10.50 27.63
CA ALA A 24 0.51 -9.73 26.85
C ALA A 24 0.60 -8.23 27.17
N ILE A 25 0.77 -7.86 28.44
CA ILE A 25 0.98 -6.46 28.83
C ILE A 25 2.27 -5.93 28.22
N LEU A 26 3.40 -6.59 28.47
CA LEU A 26 4.70 -6.18 27.95
C LEU A 26 4.72 -6.15 26.42
N GLY A 27 4.12 -7.15 25.78
CA GLY A 27 3.94 -7.20 24.33
C GLY A 27 3.12 -6.02 23.83
N SER A 28 1.94 -5.77 24.39
CA SER A 28 1.10 -4.64 23.98
C SER A 28 1.80 -3.29 24.18
N LEU A 29 2.50 -3.11 25.30
CA LEU A 29 3.24 -1.89 25.60
C LEU A 29 4.37 -1.67 24.59
N TYR A 30 5.13 -2.72 24.29
CA TYR A 30 6.17 -2.70 23.27
C TYR A 30 5.60 -2.34 21.89
N TYR A 31 4.52 -2.99 21.47
CA TYR A 31 3.97 -2.74 20.14
C TYR A 31 3.35 -1.34 20.01
N VAL A 32 2.63 -0.88 21.02
CA VAL A 32 1.93 0.41 20.99
C VAL A 32 2.89 1.58 21.15
N PHE A 33 3.85 1.52 22.07
CA PHE A 33 4.70 2.67 22.40
C PHE A 33 6.09 2.64 21.76
N VAL A 34 6.56 1.47 21.30
CA VAL A 34 7.89 1.35 20.67
C VAL A 34 7.76 1.02 19.20
N TYR A 35 7.06 -0.07 18.87
CA TYR A 35 7.05 -0.58 17.51
C TYR A 35 6.29 0.34 16.54
N ILE A 36 5.03 0.66 16.85
CA ILE A 36 4.18 1.50 15.97
C ILE A 36 4.77 2.90 15.78
N PRO A 37 5.17 3.64 16.83
CA PRO A 37 5.67 4.99 16.64
C PRO A 37 7.10 5.01 16.11
N PHE A 38 8.00 4.09 16.47
CA PHE A 38 9.42 4.23 16.10
C PHE A 38 9.91 3.25 15.02
N ILE A 39 9.65 1.96 15.21
CA ILE A 39 10.22 0.91 14.37
C ILE A 39 9.49 0.84 13.03
N LEU A 40 8.17 0.96 13.06
CA LEU A 40 7.31 0.79 11.89
C LEU A 40 7.52 1.90 10.85
N PRO A 41 7.55 3.22 11.20
CA PRO A 41 7.79 4.27 10.21
C PRO A 41 9.16 4.13 9.56
N PHE A 42 10.19 3.80 10.36
CA PHE A 42 11.54 3.58 9.86
C PHE A 42 11.61 2.40 8.89
N LYS A 43 10.97 1.28 9.22
CA LYS A 43 10.89 0.11 8.33
C LYS A 43 10.18 0.45 7.03
N ILE A 44 9.07 1.19 7.09
CA ILE A 44 8.31 1.62 5.91
C ILE A 44 9.14 2.56 5.04
N TRP A 45 9.81 3.54 5.64
CA TRP A 45 10.68 4.49 4.96
C TRP A 45 11.85 3.78 4.26
N GLY A 46 12.55 2.89 4.97
CA GLY A 46 13.67 2.13 4.43
C GLY A 46 13.26 1.19 3.30
N GLN A 47 12.10 0.55 3.41
CA GLN A 47 11.55 -0.26 2.32
C GLN A 47 11.18 0.57 1.09
N ALA A 48 10.61 1.77 1.27
CA ALA A 48 10.32 2.68 0.16
C ALA A 48 11.62 3.14 -0.53
N ALA A 49 12.64 3.50 0.24
CA ALA A 49 13.96 3.85 -0.28
C ALA A 49 14.56 2.73 -1.14
N ALA A 50 14.53 1.49 -0.64
CA ALA A 50 15.02 0.32 -1.36
C ALA A 50 14.27 0.09 -2.68
N ARG A 51 12.93 0.20 -2.68
CA ARG A 51 12.12 0.04 -3.91
C ARG A 51 12.42 1.12 -4.95
N ILE A 52 12.61 2.38 -4.52
CA ILE A 52 13.03 3.47 -5.43
C ILE A 52 14.42 3.21 -5.99
N SER A 53 15.37 2.74 -5.16
CA SER A 53 16.72 2.39 -5.62
C SER A 53 16.67 1.33 -6.72
N ILE A 54 15.89 0.27 -6.52
CA ILE A 54 15.70 -0.80 -7.51
C ILE A 54 15.04 -0.26 -8.78
N LEU A 55 14.05 0.64 -8.66
CA LEU A 55 13.42 1.29 -9.82
C LEU A 55 14.43 2.14 -10.61
N TRP A 56 15.31 2.86 -9.90
CA TRP A 56 16.37 3.66 -10.50
C TRP A 56 17.38 2.79 -11.24
N GLU A 57 17.82 1.69 -10.64
CA GLU A 57 18.75 0.72 -11.24
C GLU A 57 18.16 0.08 -12.50
N ASN A 58 16.90 -0.34 -12.45
CA ASN A 58 16.25 -1.04 -13.57
C ASN A 58 15.74 -0.09 -14.67
N LYS A 59 15.70 1.23 -14.43
CA LYS A 59 15.21 2.29 -15.34
C LYS A 59 13.88 1.98 -16.04
N SER A 60 13.06 1.11 -15.46
CA SER A 60 11.84 0.63 -16.07
C SER A 60 10.77 0.48 -14.99
N LEU A 61 9.63 1.09 -15.26
CA LEU A 61 8.41 0.98 -14.45
C LEU A 61 7.57 -0.25 -14.85
N GLY A 62 8.09 -1.12 -15.72
CA GLY A 62 7.46 -2.40 -16.07
C GLY A 62 6.24 -2.26 -16.97
N TYR A 63 6.35 -1.51 -18.06
CA TYR A 63 5.36 -1.51 -19.14
C TYR A 63 5.48 -2.81 -19.96
N ASP A 64 4.42 -3.62 -19.99
CA ASP A 64 4.36 -4.84 -20.80
C ASP A 64 2.98 -4.96 -21.46
N GLU A 65 2.90 -4.61 -22.74
CA GLU A 65 1.67 -4.67 -23.55
C GLU A 65 1.10 -6.08 -23.68
N LYS A 66 1.93 -7.11 -23.55
CA LYS A 66 1.55 -8.49 -23.86
C LYS A 66 0.96 -9.25 -22.67
N LYS A 67 1.08 -8.70 -21.45
CA LYS A 67 0.71 -9.40 -20.21
C LYS A 67 -0.62 -8.99 -19.59
N SER A 68 -1.31 -7.98 -20.12
CA SER A 68 -2.55 -7.48 -19.51
C SER A 68 -3.61 -7.12 -20.55
N ASN A 69 -4.88 -7.33 -20.19
CA ASN A 69 -6.03 -6.83 -20.95
C ASN A 69 -6.10 -5.28 -20.97
N TYR A 70 -5.44 -4.61 -20.01
CA TYR A 70 -5.41 -3.15 -19.86
C TYR A 70 -4.00 -2.64 -19.49
N PRO A 71 -3.02 -2.76 -20.42
CA PRO A 71 -1.61 -2.53 -20.11
C PRO A 71 -1.30 -1.07 -19.73
N LEU A 72 -1.94 -0.09 -20.37
CA LEU A 72 -1.77 1.33 -20.04
C LEU A 72 -2.33 1.67 -18.66
N PHE A 73 -3.50 1.15 -18.30
CA PHE A 73 -4.11 1.38 -16.98
C PHE A 73 -3.23 0.81 -15.87
N ILE A 74 -2.74 -0.43 -16.04
CA ILE A 74 -1.85 -1.07 -15.05
C ILE A 74 -0.51 -0.33 -14.94
N PHE A 75 0.01 0.20 -16.04
CA PHE A 75 1.24 0.98 -16.01
C PHE A 75 1.09 2.28 -15.23
N TYR A 76 0.07 3.10 -15.54
CA TYR A 76 -0.22 4.31 -14.77
C TYR A 76 -0.49 3.99 -13.30
N PHE A 77 -1.15 2.87 -13.03
CA PHE A 77 -1.38 2.40 -11.67
C PHE A 77 -0.08 2.07 -10.93
N LYS A 78 0.80 1.23 -11.50
CA LYS A 78 2.10 0.93 -10.91
C LYS A 78 2.95 2.18 -10.73
N TYR A 79 2.89 3.10 -11.68
CA TYR A 79 3.58 4.37 -11.55
C TYR A 79 3.08 5.19 -10.35
N VAL A 80 1.76 5.35 -10.18
CA VAL A 80 1.21 6.12 -9.06
C VAL A 80 1.42 5.39 -7.73
N VAL A 81 1.06 4.10 -7.65
CA VAL A 81 1.08 3.33 -6.39
C VAL A 81 2.48 2.94 -5.97
N ASP A 82 3.30 2.45 -6.89
CA ASP A 82 4.63 1.96 -6.57
C ASP A 82 5.64 3.11 -6.56
N PHE A 83 5.66 3.95 -7.59
CA PHE A 83 6.66 5.02 -7.63
C PHE A 83 6.26 6.27 -6.85
N VAL A 84 5.11 6.90 -7.12
CA VAL A 84 4.77 8.20 -6.51
C VAL A 84 4.62 8.09 -4.99
N PHE A 85 3.92 7.09 -4.48
CA PHE A 85 3.79 6.92 -3.03
C PHE A 85 5.10 6.52 -2.36
N ASP A 86 5.93 5.66 -2.97
CA ASP A 86 7.23 5.34 -2.35
C ASP A 86 8.14 6.57 -2.34
N ALA A 87 8.16 7.36 -3.41
CA ALA A 87 8.89 8.62 -3.48
C ALA A 87 8.40 9.62 -2.44
N ALA A 88 7.09 9.76 -2.27
CA ALA A 88 6.50 10.62 -1.23
C ALA A 88 6.90 10.16 0.17
N ILE A 89 6.86 8.86 0.45
CA ILE A 89 7.30 8.28 1.74
C ILE A 89 8.78 8.58 1.98
N PHE A 90 9.64 8.36 0.97
CA PHE A 90 11.07 8.56 1.10
C PHE A 90 11.42 10.03 1.33
N LEU A 91 10.80 10.94 0.57
CA LEU A 91 11.04 12.37 0.65
C LEU A 91 10.37 13.04 1.86
N ALA A 92 9.36 12.43 2.47
CA ALA A 92 8.62 13.01 3.60
C ALA A 92 9.53 13.45 4.74
N TRP A 93 10.55 12.65 5.09
CA TRP A 93 11.46 12.98 6.18
C TRP A 93 12.49 14.06 5.81
N PRO A 94 13.32 13.92 4.74
CA PRO A 94 14.24 15.00 4.35
C PRO A 94 13.52 16.33 4.11
N PHE A 95 12.40 16.29 3.40
CA PHE A 95 11.62 17.48 3.11
C PHE A 95 10.97 18.05 4.38
N GLY A 96 10.40 17.20 5.22
CA GLY A 96 9.79 17.59 6.49
C GLY A 96 10.77 18.29 7.43
N ILE A 97 12.01 17.82 7.52
CA ILE A 97 13.07 18.47 8.30
C ILE A 97 13.42 19.85 7.74
N ILE A 98 13.65 19.95 6.42
CA ILE A 98 14.01 21.22 5.77
C ILE A 98 12.87 22.24 5.93
N PHE A 99 11.65 21.81 5.62
CA PHE A 99 10.46 22.65 5.73
C PHE A 99 10.24 23.11 7.17
N SER A 100 10.35 22.21 8.15
CA SER A 100 10.16 22.57 9.55
C SER A 100 11.21 23.54 10.07
N THR A 101 12.45 23.34 9.66
CA THR A 101 13.55 24.23 10.04
C THR A 101 13.37 25.61 9.39
N TYR A 102 12.99 25.65 8.12
CA TYR A 102 12.70 26.90 7.42
C TYR A 102 11.58 27.68 8.10
N THR A 103 10.44 27.04 8.38
CA THR A 103 9.29 27.70 9.03
C THR A 103 9.63 28.21 10.43
N TYR A 104 10.45 27.48 11.19
CA TYR A 104 10.90 27.91 12.51
C TYR A 104 11.84 29.13 12.45
N ILE A 105 12.73 29.20 11.46
CA ILE A 105 13.68 30.32 11.31
C ILE A 105 12.99 31.59 10.78
N ASP A 106 12.06 31.43 9.84
CA ASP A 106 11.43 32.54 9.12
C ASP A 106 10.28 33.20 9.90
N SER A 107 9.65 32.48 10.84
CA SER A 107 8.44 32.93 11.52
C SER A 107 8.70 33.39 12.95
N THR A 108 8.37 34.65 13.24
CA THR A 108 8.35 35.23 14.59
C THR A 108 7.28 34.61 15.51
N TYR A 109 6.31 33.88 14.93
CA TYR A 109 5.17 33.31 15.66
C TYR A 109 5.27 31.80 15.89
N PHE A 110 6.29 31.13 15.32
CA PHE A 110 6.49 29.69 15.52
C PHE A 110 7.36 29.46 16.75
N ASN A 111 6.78 28.83 17.77
CA ASN A 111 7.52 28.46 18.96
C ASN A 111 8.25 27.12 18.75
N PHE A 112 9.19 26.81 19.65
CA PHE A 112 9.90 25.53 19.64
C PHE A 112 8.94 24.33 19.75
N GLU A 113 7.84 24.46 20.49
CA GLU A 113 6.81 23.42 20.60
C GLU A 113 6.17 23.12 19.24
N ASP A 114 5.80 24.14 18.47
CA ASP A 114 5.22 24.00 17.13
C ASP A 114 6.19 23.33 16.16
N PHE A 115 7.48 23.65 16.27
CA PHE A 115 8.54 23.01 15.48
C PHE A 115 8.63 21.50 15.78
N ILE A 116 8.63 21.11 17.06
CA ILE A 116 8.66 19.69 17.47
C ILE A 116 7.39 18.97 17.02
N LEU A 117 6.22 19.59 17.18
CA LEU A 117 4.95 19.03 16.71
C LEU A 117 4.96 18.82 15.20
N MET A 118 5.51 19.76 14.43
CA MET A 118 5.58 19.65 12.98
C MET A 118 6.54 18.54 12.53
N LEU A 119 7.71 18.42 13.17
CA LEU A 119 8.61 17.30 12.96
C LEU A 119 7.95 15.95 13.29
N GLY A 120 7.23 15.87 14.41
CA GLY A 120 6.44 14.69 14.78
C GLY A 120 5.36 14.38 13.74
N GLY A 121 4.70 15.41 13.20
CA GLY A 121 3.71 15.28 12.12
C GLY A 121 4.32 14.69 10.84
N PHE A 122 5.46 15.20 10.38
CA PHE A 122 6.17 14.65 9.23
C PHE A 122 6.68 13.23 9.50
N TYR A 123 7.12 12.95 10.71
CA TYR A 123 7.56 11.62 11.09
C TYR A 123 6.42 10.59 10.99
N LEU A 124 5.24 10.91 11.54
CA LEU A 124 4.04 10.08 11.46
C LEU A 124 3.40 10.06 10.07
N SER A 125 3.64 11.07 9.24
CA SER A 125 3.11 11.14 7.87
C SER A 125 3.48 9.93 7.02
N VAL A 126 4.61 9.29 7.29
CA VAL A 126 5.04 8.06 6.60
C VAL A 126 4.06 6.92 6.84
N LEU A 127 3.52 6.78 8.06
CA LEU A 127 2.48 5.79 8.36
C LEU A 127 1.19 6.11 7.60
N TYR A 128 0.79 7.38 7.60
CA TYR A 128 -0.43 7.83 6.93
C TYR A 128 -0.34 7.62 5.42
N THR A 129 0.75 8.03 4.79
CA THR A 129 0.98 7.84 3.35
C THR A 129 1.06 6.36 2.98
N ARG A 130 1.65 5.52 3.84
CA ARG A 130 1.64 4.07 3.65
C ARG A 130 0.23 3.49 3.71
N PHE A 131 -0.57 3.92 4.69
CA PHE A 131 -1.97 3.52 4.79
C PHE A 131 -2.77 3.92 3.55
N LEU A 132 -2.60 5.15 3.05
CA LEU A 132 -3.22 5.60 1.80
C LEU A 132 -2.80 4.76 0.58
N LYS A 133 -1.51 4.42 0.47
CA LYS A 133 -1.01 3.52 -0.58
C LYS A 133 -1.72 2.17 -0.55
N GLU A 134 -1.88 1.58 0.64
CA GLU A 134 -2.56 0.29 0.81
C GLU A 134 -4.06 0.37 0.52
N LEU A 135 -4.73 1.45 0.97
CA LEU A 135 -6.15 1.68 0.69
C LEU A 135 -6.40 1.85 -0.81
N LEU A 136 -5.56 2.61 -1.50
CA LEU A 136 -5.67 2.81 -2.94
C LEU A 136 -5.37 1.53 -3.73
N ASN A 137 -4.37 0.77 -3.28
CA ASN A 137 -4.10 -0.57 -3.84
C ASN A 137 -5.29 -1.52 -3.65
N PHE A 138 -5.95 -1.48 -2.49
CA PHE A 138 -7.16 -2.26 -2.23
C PHE A 138 -8.31 -1.83 -3.16
N PHE A 139 -8.62 -0.53 -3.21
CA PHE A 139 -9.71 -0.01 -4.04
C PHE A 139 -9.52 -0.38 -5.51
N LEU A 140 -8.31 -0.25 -6.03
CA LEU A 140 -8.06 -0.48 -7.45
C LEU A 140 -7.99 -1.97 -7.80
N ASN A 141 -7.27 -2.79 -7.03
CA ASN A 141 -7.17 -4.22 -7.34
C ASN A 141 -8.44 -5.00 -7.03
N TYR A 142 -9.21 -4.63 -6.00
CA TYR A 142 -10.39 -5.39 -5.61
C TYR A 142 -11.68 -4.79 -6.13
N LEU A 143 -11.88 -3.48 -6.11
CA LEU A 143 -13.15 -2.90 -6.57
C LEU A 143 -13.15 -2.62 -8.07
N VAL A 144 -12.10 -1.96 -8.59
CA VAL A 144 -12.08 -1.57 -10.01
C VAL A 144 -11.89 -2.77 -10.93
N VAL A 145 -10.96 -3.68 -10.63
CA VAL A 145 -10.80 -4.91 -11.43
C VAL A 145 -12.07 -5.75 -11.40
N TRP A 146 -12.68 -5.94 -10.23
CA TRP A 146 -13.96 -6.65 -10.11
C TRP A 146 -15.06 -6.00 -10.94
N MET A 147 -15.18 -4.66 -10.90
CA MET A 147 -16.15 -3.94 -11.71
C MET A 147 -15.91 -4.15 -13.21
N LEU A 148 -14.65 -4.09 -13.66
CA LEU A 148 -14.30 -4.35 -15.06
C LEU A 148 -14.64 -5.79 -15.46
N ASP A 149 -14.41 -6.76 -14.59
CA ASP A 149 -14.77 -8.17 -14.83
C ASP A 149 -16.29 -8.38 -14.91
N VAL A 150 -17.07 -7.70 -14.06
CA VAL A 150 -18.54 -7.70 -14.14
C VAL A 150 -19.01 -7.16 -15.50
N ILE A 151 -18.46 -6.01 -15.93
CA ILE A 151 -18.81 -5.40 -17.23
C ILE A 151 -18.45 -6.35 -18.39
N LYS A 152 -17.25 -6.95 -18.35
CA LYS A 152 -16.80 -7.91 -19.35
C LYS A 152 -17.72 -9.13 -19.43
N ASN A 153 -18.13 -9.67 -18.29
CA ASN A 153 -19.02 -10.83 -18.23
C ASN A 153 -20.42 -10.51 -18.76
N ILE A 154 -20.95 -9.32 -18.48
CA ILE A 154 -22.23 -8.85 -19.05
C ILE A 154 -22.13 -8.76 -20.58
N GLY A 155 -21.03 -8.18 -21.10
CA GLY A 155 -20.80 -8.11 -22.55
C GLY A 155 -20.72 -9.48 -23.22
N LEU A 156 -20.06 -10.45 -22.58
CA LEU A 156 -20.02 -11.85 -23.05
C LEU A 156 -21.41 -12.50 -23.05
N LEU A 157 -22.22 -12.24 -22.02
CA LEU A 157 -23.61 -12.71 -21.93
C LEU A 157 -24.46 -12.18 -23.09
N ILE A 158 -24.38 -10.88 -23.37
CA ILE A 158 -25.11 -10.23 -24.48
C ILE A 158 -24.66 -10.82 -25.81
N LYS A 159 -23.35 -10.97 -26.03
CA LYS A 159 -22.79 -11.57 -27.25
C LYS A 159 -23.30 -12.99 -27.45
N ASN A 160 -23.28 -13.82 -26.40
CA ASN A 160 -23.73 -15.20 -26.46
C ASN A 160 -25.24 -15.28 -26.74
N MET A 161 -26.06 -14.43 -26.09
CA MET A 161 -27.50 -14.35 -26.37
C MET A 161 -27.79 -13.94 -27.82
N TRP A 162 -27.04 -12.98 -28.37
CA TRP A 162 -27.19 -12.54 -29.75
C TRP A 162 -26.85 -13.64 -30.76
N LEU A 163 -25.73 -14.35 -30.55
CA LEU A 163 -25.36 -15.52 -31.37
C LEU A 163 -26.42 -16.62 -31.31
N LEU A 164 -26.99 -16.87 -30.13
CA LEU A 164 -28.06 -17.85 -29.95
C LEU A 164 -29.33 -17.49 -30.74
N ASN A 165 -29.71 -16.21 -30.73
CA ASN A 165 -30.84 -15.70 -31.52
C ASN A 165 -30.60 -15.84 -33.04
N PHE A 166 -29.37 -15.59 -33.50
CA PHE A 166 -29.00 -15.77 -34.90
C PHE A 166 -29.07 -17.25 -35.33
N VAL A 167 -28.57 -18.17 -34.49
CA VAL A 167 -28.68 -19.62 -34.75
C VAL A 167 -30.13 -20.07 -34.81
N PHE A 168 -31.00 -19.56 -33.94
CA PHE A 168 -32.43 -19.88 -33.98
C PHE A 168 -33.12 -19.34 -35.24
N LYS A 169 -32.75 -18.14 -35.71
CA LYS A 169 -33.29 -17.59 -36.96
C LYS A 169 -32.86 -18.36 -38.20
N ASN A 170 -31.65 -18.92 -38.23
CA ASN A 170 -31.16 -19.70 -39.38
C ASN A 170 -31.67 -21.15 -39.42
N LYS A 171 -32.31 -21.64 -38.36
CA LYS A 171 -32.94 -22.98 -38.32
C LYS A 171 -34.43 -22.98 -38.72
N LYS A 172 -35.04 -21.80 -38.88
CA LYS A 172 -36.39 -21.64 -39.46
C LYS A 172 -36.28 -21.31 -40.94
#